data_AF-A0A1X1URU1-F1
#
_entry.id   AF-A0A1X1URU1-F1
#
_cell.length_a   1.000
_cell.length_b   1.000
_cell.length_c   1.000
_cell.angle_alpha   90.00
_cell.angle_beta   90.00
_cell.angle_gamma   90.00
#
_symmetry.space_group_name_H-M   'P 1'
#
loop_
_entity.id
_entity.type
_entity.pdbx_description
1 polymer ?
#
loop_
_entity_poly.entity_id
_entity_poly.type
_entity_poly.pdbx_seq_one_letter_code
_entity_poly.pdbx_strand_id
1 'polypeptide(L)'
;MAAGLVGWSFVAPRLSTAWRLPLQAGMGWLLVWLTRAQLGLRPPRLWAGLRLGSAAAAAATTAIAATTPVPAVRLSMSARPLPASAPGWLVLHIPVGTVWAEEAAFRAALATAGTQAFGPAGGRLLQAGAFGLSHIADARATGAPLVPTVLVTGLAGWVFGWLADRCGSLAAPLLTHLAINEAGAVAALTVQRRRRASAASTLARRYT
;
A
#
# COMPACT_ATOMS: atom_id res chain seq x y z
N MET A 1 -10.48 12.59 12.58
CA MET A 1 -10.03 12.04 11.28
C MET A 1 -9.24 10.74 11.43
N ALA A 2 -8.08 10.74 12.09
CA ALA A 2 -7.24 9.53 12.25
C ALA A 2 -8.02 8.30 12.76
N ALA A 3 -8.76 8.44 13.86
CA ALA A 3 -9.61 7.37 14.39
C ALA A 3 -10.65 6.86 13.37
N GLY A 4 -11.20 7.75 12.54
CA GLY A 4 -12.13 7.37 11.47
C GLY A 4 -11.48 6.55 10.36
N LEU A 5 -10.25 6.91 9.96
CA LEU A 5 -9.46 6.13 8.99
C LEU A 5 -9.07 4.77 9.53
N VAL A 6 -8.66 4.70 10.81
CA VAL A 6 -8.38 3.42 11.49
C VAL A 6 -9.66 2.59 11.58
N GLY A 7 -10.79 3.17 11.99
CA GLY A 7 -12.09 2.49 12.05
C GLY A 7 -12.55 1.97 10.68
N TRP A 8 -12.34 2.75 9.62
CA TRP A 8 -12.68 2.37 8.25
C TRP A 8 -11.97 1.09 7.80
N SER A 9 -10.73 0.85 8.24
CA SER A 9 -9.99 -0.39 7.92
C SER A 9 -10.66 -1.67 8.40
N PHE A 10 -11.50 -1.60 9.44
CA PHE A 10 -12.27 -2.74 9.95
C PHE A 10 -13.60 -2.93 9.20
N VAL A 11 -14.07 -1.91 8.48
CA VAL A 11 -15.37 -1.90 7.80
C VAL A 11 -15.20 -2.19 6.31
N ALA A 12 -14.26 -1.52 5.65
CA ALA A 12 -14.07 -1.60 4.20
C ALA A 12 -13.89 -3.04 3.67
N PRO A 13 -13.13 -3.94 4.32
CA PRO A 13 -12.96 -5.31 3.85
C PRO A 13 -14.26 -6.14 3.87
N ARG A 14 -15.29 -5.72 4.61
CA ARG A 14 -16.59 -6.40 4.67
C ARG A 14 -17.50 -6.04 3.49
N LEU A 15 -17.14 -5.02 2.72
CA LEU A 15 -17.87 -4.60 1.54
C LEU A 15 -17.46 -5.46 0.34
N SER A 16 -18.41 -5.72 -0.57
CA SER A 16 -18.06 -6.32 -1.85
C SER A 16 -17.13 -5.40 -2.63
N THR A 17 -16.27 -6.00 -3.46
CA THR A 17 -15.25 -5.25 -4.22
C THR A 17 -15.86 -4.14 -5.10
N ALA A 18 -17.04 -4.38 -5.66
CA ALA A 18 -17.77 -3.43 -6.50
C ALA A 18 -18.11 -2.12 -5.76
N TRP A 19 -18.42 -2.19 -4.46
CA TRP A 19 -18.68 -1.00 -3.63
C TRP A 19 -17.42 -0.46 -2.98
N ARG A 20 -16.53 -1.35 -2.52
CA ARG A 20 -15.33 -0.97 -1.79
C ARG A 20 -14.43 -0.04 -2.61
N LEU A 21 -14.23 -0.33 -3.89
CA LEU A 21 -13.33 0.44 -4.74
C LEU A 21 -13.79 1.90 -4.93
N PRO A 22 -15.00 2.18 -5.44
CA PRO A 22 -15.44 3.56 -5.62
C PRO A 22 -15.57 4.31 -4.29
N LEU A 23 -15.99 3.65 -3.21
CA LEU A 23 -16.08 4.30 -1.89
C LEU A 23 -14.69 4.71 -1.36
N GLN A 24 -13.69 3.84 -1.45
CA GLN A 24 -12.34 4.18 -1.01
C GLN A 24 -11.72 5.32 -1.83
N ALA A 25 -11.81 5.22 -3.16
CA ALA A 25 -11.26 6.26 -4.04
C ALA A 25 -11.98 7.61 -3.88
N GLY A 26 -13.31 7.57 -3.77
CA GLY A 26 -14.14 8.75 -3.55
C GLY A 26 -13.91 9.39 -2.18
N MET A 27 -13.76 8.57 -1.12
CA MET A 27 -13.42 9.05 0.21
C MET A 27 -12.06 9.77 0.22
N GLY A 28 -11.06 9.23 -0.49
CA GLY A 28 -9.76 9.90 -0.67
C GLY A 28 -9.90 11.29 -1.27
N TRP A 29 -10.65 11.43 -2.36
CA TRP A 29 -10.95 12.73 -2.98
C TRP A 29 -11.70 13.68 -2.05
N LEU A 30 -12.76 13.18 -1.39
CA LEU A 30 -13.57 13.98 -0.48
C LEU A 30 -12.73 14.52 0.68
N LEU A 31 -11.89 13.68 1.29
CA LEU A 31 -11.01 14.10 2.38
C LEU A 31 -10.00 15.14 1.91
N VAL A 32 -9.37 14.95 0.75
CA VAL A 32 -8.44 15.94 0.15
C VAL A 32 -9.14 17.28 -0.04
N TRP A 33 -10.37 17.27 -0.54
CA TRP A 33 -11.17 18.49 -0.75
C TRP A 33 -11.52 19.16 0.59
N LEU A 34 -12.03 18.41 1.57
CA LEU A 34 -12.43 18.91 2.88
C LEU A 34 -11.25 19.53 3.66
N THR A 35 -10.06 18.92 3.58
CA THR A 35 -8.87 19.44 4.27
C THR A 35 -8.08 20.45 3.44
N ARG A 36 -8.53 20.74 2.20
CA ARG A 36 -7.82 21.58 1.22
C ARG A 36 -6.36 21.14 1.02
N ALA A 37 -6.12 19.84 1.01
CA ALA A 37 -4.77 19.30 0.96
C ALA A 37 -4.12 19.60 -0.40
N GLN A 38 -2.88 20.13 -0.38
CA GLN A 38 -2.11 20.36 -1.60
C GLN A 38 -1.41 19.07 -2.02
N LEU A 39 -1.82 18.51 -3.17
CA LEU A 39 -1.25 17.25 -3.66
C LEU A 39 0.12 17.39 -4.32
N GLY A 40 0.51 18.58 -4.75
CA GLY A 40 1.78 18.81 -5.44
C GLY A 40 1.93 18.04 -6.78
N LEU A 41 0.82 17.73 -7.45
CA LEU A 41 0.77 17.02 -8.73
C LEU A 41 0.89 17.95 -9.95
N ARG A 42 1.52 19.11 -9.78
CA ARG A 42 1.82 20.06 -10.85
C ARG A 42 3.32 20.39 -10.86
N PRO A 43 3.92 20.67 -12.03
CA PRO A 43 5.30 21.16 -12.09
C PRO A 43 5.51 22.43 -11.25
N PRO A 44 6.70 22.63 -10.65
CA PRO A 44 7.88 21.76 -10.69
C PRO A 44 7.87 20.62 -9.65
N ARG A 45 6.96 20.65 -8.66
CA ARG A 45 6.91 19.67 -7.56
C ARG A 45 6.65 18.25 -8.06
N LEU A 46 5.82 18.11 -9.10
CA LEU A 46 5.59 16.83 -9.77
C LEU A 46 6.91 16.20 -10.24
N TRP A 47 7.81 16.96 -10.86
CA TRP A 47 9.09 16.43 -11.37
C TRP A 47 10.01 15.98 -10.26
N ALA A 48 10.10 16.76 -9.17
CA ALA A 48 10.84 16.33 -7.99
C ALA A 48 10.24 15.04 -7.40
N GLY A 49 8.91 14.96 -7.34
CA GLY A 49 8.18 13.79 -6.87
C GLY A 49 8.41 12.55 -7.73
N LEU A 50 8.35 12.67 -9.06
CA LEU A 50 8.61 11.55 -9.97
C LEU A 50 10.06 11.07 -9.88
N ARG A 51 11.04 11.97 -9.76
CA ARG A 51 12.47 11.61 -9.62
C ARG A 51 12.73 10.85 -8.32
N LEU A 52 12.31 11.42 -7.19
CA LEU A 52 12.52 10.81 -5.88
C LEU A 52 11.70 9.53 -5.72
N GLY A 53 10.44 9.55 -6.17
CA GLY A 53 9.54 8.40 -6.16
C GLY A 53 10.05 7.25 -7.01
N SER A 54 10.58 7.51 -8.22
CA SER A 54 11.15 6.46 -9.07
C SER A 54 12.37 5.80 -8.42
N ALA A 55 13.25 6.58 -7.78
CA ALA A 55 14.40 6.04 -7.07
C ALA A 55 13.98 5.14 -5.89
N ALA A 56 13.02 5.59 -5.09
CA ALA A 56 12.48 4.81 -3.97
C ALA A 56 11.71 3.57 -4.45
N ALA A 57 10.93 3.68 -5.52
CA ALA A 57 10.23 2.57 -6.16
C ALA A 57 11.20 1.50 -6.68
N ALA A 58 12.30 1.91 -7.32
CA ALA A 58 13.34 0.98 -7.77
C ALA A 58 13.97 0.24 -6.58
N ALA A 59 14.36 0.96 -5.53
CA ALA A 59 14.93 0.37 -4.32
C ALA A 59 13.96 -0.64 -3.66
N ALA A 60 12.68 -0.27 -3.53
CA ALA A 60 11.66 -1.14 -2.95
C ALA A 60 11.41 -2.39 -3.79
N THR A 61 11.31 -2.23 -5.12
CA THR A 61 11.13 -3.34 -6.06
C THR A 61 12.30 -4.31 -5.99
N THR A 62 13.54 -3.79 -5.98
CA THR A 62 14.75 -4.60 -5.84
C THR A 62 14.78 -5.36 -4.52
N ALA A 63 14.42 -4.71 -3.41
CA ALA A 63 14.34 -5.37 -2.10
C ALA A 63 13.29 -6.51 -2.09
N ILE A 64 12.12 -6.29 -2.68
CA ILE A 64 11.08 -7.33 -2.79
C ILE A 64 11.57 -8.48 -3.69
N ALA A 65 12.17 -8.19 -4.83
CA ALA A 65 12.72 -9.20 -5.73
C ALA A 65 13.83 -10.03 -5.04
N ALA A 66 14.74 -9.37 -4.30
CA ALA A 66 15.83 -10.02 -3.59
C ALA A 66 15.37 -10.87 -2.39
N THR A 67 14.26 -10.50 -1.75
CA THR A 67 13.70 -11.25 -0.61
C THR A 67 12.75 -12.36 -1.02
N THR A 68 12.18 -12.32 -2.22
CA THR A 68 11.25 -13.35 -2.75
C THR A 68 11.80 -14.79 -2.67
N PRO A 69 13.09 -15.07 -2.92
CA PRO A 69 13.67 -16.41 -2.78
C PRO A 69 13.83 -16.89 -1.33
N VAL A 70 13.72 -16.02 -0.32
CA VAL A 70 13.85 -16.41 1.09
C VAL A 70 12.73 -17.39 1.47
N PRO A 71 13.01 -18.56 2.08
CA PRO A 71 11.99 -19.58 2.33
C PRO A 71 10.75 -19.08 3.07
N ALA A 72 10.93 -18.31 4.14
CA ALA A 72 9.82 -17.74 4.91
C ALA A 72 8.94 -16.79 4.07
N VAL A 73 9.55 -15.93 3.25
CA VAL A 73 8.84 -15.01 2.34
C VAL A 73 8.10 -15.78 1.27
N ARG A 74 8.77 -16.75 0.63
CA ARG A 74 8.17 -17.59 -0.40
C ARG A 74 6.98 -18.40 0.14
N LEU A 75 7.10 -18.94 1.35
CA LEU A 75 6.01 -19.66 2.03
C LEU A 75 4.80 -18.75 2.24
N SER A 76 5.03 -17.56 2.80
CA SER A 76 3.98 -16.55 2.98
C SER A 76 3.29 -16.17 1.67
N MET A 77 4.06 -15.89 0.61
CA MET A 77 3.53 -15.59 -0.73
C MET A 77 2.72 -16.75 -1.34
N SER A 78 3.13 -17.99 -1.07
CA SER A 78 2.46 -19.18 -1.59
C SER A 78 1.12 -19.49 -0.91
N ALA A 79 0.94 -19.02 0.33
CA ALA A 79 -0.27 -19.19 1.12
C ALA A 79 -1.26 -18.02 0.96
N ARG A 80 -0.83 -16.92 0.33
CA ARG A 80 -1.63 -15.71 0.16
C ARG A 80 -2.87 -15.97 -0.72
N PRO A 81 -4.09 -15.63 -0.26
CA PRO A 81 -5.27 -15.62 -1.12
C PRO A 81 -5.07 -14.64 -2.28
N LEU A 82 -5.29 -15.11 -3.50
CA LEU A 82 -5.25 -14.28 -4.70
C LEU A 82 -6.67 -13.86 -5.10
N PRO A 83 -6.86 -12.66 -5.65
CA PRO A 83 -8.15 -12.25 -6.19
C PRO A 83 -8.50 -13.05 -7.45
N ALA A 84 -9.79 -13.09 -7.77
CA ALA A 84 -10.30 -13.82 -8.94
C ALA A 84 -9.71 -13.31 -10.28
N SER A 85 -9.44 -12.00 -10.39
CA SER A 85 -8.84 -11.37 -11.58
C SER A 85 -7.53 -10.69 -11.23
N ALA A 86 -6.40 -11.28 -11.63
CA ALA A 86 -5.09 -10.67 -11.50
C ALA A 86 -4.96 -9.36 -12.30
N PRO A 87 -5.41 -9.26 -13.57
CA PRO A 87 -5.36 -7.99 -14.30
C PRO A 87 -6.19 -6.89 -13.63
N GLY A 88 -7.40 -7.21 -13.18
CA GLY A 88 -8.23 -6.24 -12.47
C GLY A 88 -7.58 -5.79 -11.16
N TRP A 89 -6.89 -6.69 -10.46
CA TRP A 89 -6.16 -6.36 -9.24
C TRP A 89 -5.02 -5.35 -9.48
N LEU A 90 -4.15 -5.64 -10.45
CA LEU A 90 -2.96 -4.84 -10.77
C LEU A 90 -3.32 -3.50 -11.45
N VAL A 91 -4.34 -3.47 -12.30
CA VAL A 91 -4.65 -2.25 -13.08
C VAL A 91 -5.59 -1.29 -12.34
N LEU A 92 -6.47 -1.80 -11.48
CA LEU A 92 -7.53 -0.98 -10.87
C LEU A 92 -7.53 -1.01 -9.34
N HIS A 93 -7.57 -2.20 -8.74
CA HIS A 93 -7.73 -2.31 -7.29
C HIS A 93 -6.51 -1.81 -6.52
N ILE A 94 -5.29 -2.13 -6.97
CA ILE A 94 -4.06 -1.63 -6.35
C ILE A 94 -3.91 -0.12 -6.61
N PRO A 95 -3.89 0.38 -7.87
CA PRO A 95 -3.57 1.78 -8.09
C PRO A 95 -4.62 2.74 -7.54
N VAL A 96 -5.90 2.41 -7.72
CA VAL A 96 -7.02 3.31 -7.37
C VAL A 96 -7.64 2.95 -6.03
N GLY A 97 -8.00 1.68 -5.85
CA GLY A 97 -8.71 1.21 -4.66
C GLY A 97 -7.84 1.11 -3.40
N THR A 98 -6.52 1.18 -3.54
CA THR A 98 -5.55 1.05 -2.44
C THR A 98 -4.62 2.27 -2.42
N VAL A 99 -3.74 2.40 -3.41
CA VAL A 99 -2.66 3.39 -3.41
C VAL A 99 -3.19 4.81 -3.42
N TRP A 100 -4.06 5.17 -4.36
CA TRP A 100 -4.68 6.50 -4.38
C TRP A 100 -5.46 6.76 -3.09
N ALA A 101 -6.36 5.85 -2.71
CA ALA A 101 -7.22 6.01 -1.54
C ALA A 101 -6.42 6.26 -0.26
N GLU A 102 -5.39 5.45 -0.02
CA GLU A 102 -4.56 5.55 1.18
C GLU A 102 -3.64 6.77 1.15
N GLU A 103 -2.94 7.04 0.05
CA GLU A 103 -2.05 8.20 -0.01
C GLU A 103 -2.82 9.53 0.05
N ALA A 104 -3.99 9.61 -0.58
CA ALA A 104 -4.87 10.76 -0.47
C ALA A 104 -5.40 10.95 0.96
N ALA A 105 -5.81 9.86 1.63
CA ALA A 105 -6.34 9.94 2.99
C ALA A 105 -5.25 10.25 4.03
N PHE A 106 -4.11 9.57 4.00
CA PHE A 106 -3.08 9.65 5.03
C PHE A 106 -2.05 10.75 4.75
N ARG A 107 -1.48 10.82 3.54
CA ARG A 107 -0.32 11.70 3.21
C ARG A 107 -0.76 13.05 2.69
N ALA A 108 -1.95 13.17 2.11
CA ALA A 108 -2.53 14.46 1.78
C ALA A 108 -3.43 14.95 2.92
N ALA A 109 -4.58 14.32 3.13
CA ALA A 109 -5.61 14.92 3.97
C ALA A 109 -5.29 14.86 5.48
N LEU A 110 -4.96 13.69 6.04
CA LEU A 110 -4.62 13.57 7.46
C LEU A 110 -3.32 14.30 7.79
N ALA A 111 -2.30 14.23 6.95
CA ALA A 111 -1.06 14.97 7.14
C ALA A 111 -1.29 16.49 7.13
N THR A 112 -2.15 17.01 6.26
CA THR A 112 -2.50 18.44 6.22
C THR A 112 -3.18 18.86 7.53
N ALA A 113 -4.24 18.16 7.93
CA ALA A 113 -4.96 18.45 9.18
C ALA A 113 -4.08 18.27 10.42
N GLY A 114 -3.27 17.22 10.45
CA GLY A 114 -2.33 16.93 11.53
C GLY A 114 -1.22 17.97 11.63
N THR A 115 -0.72 18.48 10.50
CA THR A 115 0.29 19.55 10.47
C THR A 115 -0.27 20.86 11.00
N GLN A 116 -1.51 21.19 10.65
CA GLN A 116 -2.19 22.38 11.18
C GLN A 116 -2.42 22.30 12.69
N ALA A 117 -2.71 21.11 13.22
CA ALA A 117 -3.00 20.92 14.64
C ALA A 117 -1.74 20.72 15.51
N PHE A 118 -0.73 20.03 15.01
CA PHE A 118 0.41 19.52 15.80
C PHE A 118 1.79 19.89 15.22
N GLY A 119 1.82 20.75 14.19
CA GLY A 119 3.03 21.10 13.45
C GLY A 119 3.54 19.98 12.53
N PRO A 120 4.60 20.23 11.73
CA PRO A 120 5.05 19.29 10.70
C PRO A 120 5.46 17.92 11.25
N ALA A 121 6.21 17.89 12.35
CA ALA A 121 6.64 16.63 12.97
C ALA A 121 5.47 15.85 13.56
N GLY A 122 4.57 16.52 14.28
CA GLY A 122 3.38 15.91 14.88
C GLY A 122 2.41 15.38 13.82
N GLY A 123 2.18 16.15 12.74
CA GLY A 123 1.37 15.71 11.60
C GLY A 123 1.92 14.45 10.92
N ARG A 124 3.24 14.37 10.74
CA ARG A 124 3.89 13.18 10.17
C ARG A 124 3.80 11.96 11.09
N LEU A 125 3.99 12.15 12.40
CA LEU A 125 3.80 11.09 13.41
C LEU A 125 2.35 10.58 13.42
N LEU A 126 1.38 11.50 13.41
CA LEU A 126 -0.05 11.17 13.44
C LEU A 126 -0.45 10.32 12.23
N GLN A 127 -0.06 10.73 11.01
CA GLN A 127 -0.43 9.97 9.82
C GLN A 127 0.29 8.61 9.77
N ALA A 128 1.55 8.53 10.19
CA ALA A 128 2.31 7.30 10.21
C ALA A 128 1.73 6.30 11.23
N GLY A 129 1.42 6.78 12.44
CA GLY A 129 0.78 5.98 13.47
C GLY A 129 -0.61 5.50 13.07
N ALA A 130 -1.44 6.37 12.50
CA ALA A 130 -2.77 6.00 12.02
C ALA A 130 -2.70 4.97 10.87
N PHE A 131 -1.74 5.11 9.96
CA PHE A 131 -1.50 4.15 8.88
C PHE A 131 -0.99 2.81 9.41
N GLY A 132 -0.13 2.82 10.43
CA GLY A 132 0.28 1.60 11.12
C GLY A 132 -0.91 0.85 11.73
N LEU A 133 -1.73 1.58 12.50
CA LEU A 133 -2.89 1.04 13.20
C LEU A 133 -3.99 0.54 12.25
N SER A 134 -4.16 1.15 11.07
CA SER A 134 -5.14 0.68 10.08
C SER A 134 -4.83 -0.72 9.53
N HIS A 135 -3.59 -1.20 9.66
CA HIS A 135 -3.20 -2.54 9.21
C HIS A 135 -3.46 -3.64 10.25
N ILE A 136 -4.02 -3.31 11.42
CA ILE A 136 -4.43 -4.33 12.42
C ILE A 136 -5.47 -5.28 11.82
N ALA A 137 -6.43 -4.76 11.04
CA ALA A 137 -7.48 -5.57 10.42
C ALA A 137 -6.88 -6.61 9.46
N ASP A 138 -5.93 -6.19 8.60
CA ASP A 138 -5.25 -7.08 7.66
C ASP A 138 -4.37 -8.11 8.37
N ALA A 139 -3.65 -7.69 9.41
CA ALA A 139 -2.81 -8.59 10.20
C ALA A 139 -3.65 -9.70 10.86
N ARG A 140 -4.82 -9.36 11.41
CA ARG A 140 -5.76 -10.35 11.96
C ARG A 140 -6.29 -11.29 10.88
N ALA A 141 -6.68 -10.75 9.73
CA ALA A 141 -7.23 -11.55 8.63
C ALA A 141 -6.22 -12.54 8.04
N THR A 142 -4.93 -12.22 8.12
CA THR A 142 -3.84 -13.04 7.56
C THR A 142 -3.07 -13.84 8.61
N GLY A 143 -3.40 -13.69 9.89
CA GLY A 143 -2.65 -14.32 10.99
C GLY A 143 -1.23 -13.75 11.18
N ALA A 144 -0.93 -12.58 10.60
CA ALA A 144 0.36 -11.93 10.76
C ALA A 144 0.52 -11.35 12.19
N PRO A 145 1.76 -11.29 12.71
CA PRO A 145 2.00 -10.77 14.06
C PRO A 145 1.68 -9.27 14.13
N LEU A 146 0.70 -8.91 14.98
CA LEU A 146 0.09 -7.58 15.03
C LEU A 146 1.11 -6.45 15.26
N VAL A 147 1.94 -6.58 16.30
CA VAL A 147 2.89 -5.52 16.70
C VAL A 147 3.94 -5.29 15.59
N PRO A 148 4.64 -6.31 15.08
CA PRO A 148 5.53 -6.13 13.93
C PRO A 148 4.84 -5.52 12.71
N THR A 149 3.62 -5.96 12.37
CA THR A 149 2.89 -5.37 11.23
C THR A 149 2.64 -3.89 11.42
N VAL A 150 2.10 -3.46 12.57
CA VAL A 150 1.82 -2.05 12.88
C VAL A 150 3.10 -1.20 12.85
N LEU A 151 4.20 -1.72 13.39
CA LEU A 151 5.48 -1.00 13.41
C LEU A 151 6.06 -0.86 12.01
N VAL A 152 6.07 -1.93 11.21
CA VAL A 152 6.62 -1.91 9.85
C VAL A 152 5.78 -1.03 8.93
N THR A 153 4.45 -1.15 8.97
CA THR A 153 3.57 -0.32 8.14
C THR A 153 3.57 1.12 8.62
N GLY A 154 3.64 1.37 9.93
CA GLY A 154 3.85 2.71 10.48
C GLY A 154 5.15 3.36 10.01
N LEU A 155 6.26 2.59 10.01
CA LEU A 155 7.54 3.05 9.46
C LEU A 155 7.46 3.34 7.96
N ALA A 156 6.78 2.48 7.19
CA ALA A 156 6.53 2.74 5.77
C ALA A 156 5.73 4.03 5.59
N GLY A 157 4.66 4.24 6.37
CA GLY A 157 3.88 5.46 6.39
C GLY A 157 4.70 6.69 6.75
N TRP A 158 5.65 6.57 7.68
CA TRP A 158 6.61 7.64 8.00
C TRP A 158 7.50 7.97 6.80
N VAL A 159 8.08 6.96 6.14
CA VAL A 159 8.92 7.14 4.95
C VAL A 159 8.12 7.80 3.82
N PHE A 160 6.88 7.38 3.58
CA PHE A 160 6.02 7.99 2.56
C PHE A 160 5.70 9.45 2.88
N GLY A 161 5.40 9.77 4.15
CA GLY A 161 5.27 11.17 4.60
C GLY A 161 6.54 11.98 4.40
N TRP A 162 7.70 11.41 4.74
CA TRP A 162 9.00 12.04 4.50
C TRP A 162 9.29 12.28 3.00
N LEU A 163 8.97 11.32 2.12
CA LEU A 163 9.08 11.49 0.67
C LEU A 163 8.22 12.65 0.17
N ALA A 164 6.95 12.70 0.62
CA ALA A 164 6.02 13.78 0.28
C ALA A 164 6.56 15.14 0.72
N ASP A 165 7.03 15.26 1.97
CA ASP A 165 7.57 16.50 2.52
C ASP A 165 8.85 16.92 1.80
N ARG A 166 9.71 15.96 1.42
CA ARG A 166 11.02 16.24 0.80
C ARG A 166 10.90 16.86 -0.60
N CYS A 167 9.87 16.48 -1.36
CA CYS A 167 9.63 16.96 -2.73
C CYS A 167 8.40 17.89 -2.86
N GLY A 168 7.57 17.99 -1.82
CA GLY A 168 6.30 18.71 -1.82
C GLY A 168 5.23 18.10 -2.75
N SER A 169 5.29 16.79 -3.02
CA SER A 169 4.42 16.11 -3.98
C SER A 169 3.99 14.73 -3.51
N LEU A 170 2.70 14.42 -3.70
CA LEU A 170 2.16 13.09 -3.48
C LEU A 170 2.63 12.07 -4.52
N ALA A 171 3.23 12.51 -5.63
CA ALA A 171 3.74 11.60 -6.66
C ALA A 171 4.81 10.65 -6.13
N ALA A 172 5.71 11.12 -5.24
CA ALA A 172 6.77 10.29 -4.69
C ALA A 172 6.24 9.09 -3.86
N PRO A 173 5.37 9.31 -2.84
CA PRO A 173 4.81 8.20 -2.10
C PRO A 173 3.84 7.36 -2.94
N LEU A 174 3.04 7.94 -3.86
CA LEU A 174 2.17 7.17 -4.77
C LEU A 174 2.97 6.16 -5.59
N LEU A 175 4.06 6.59 -6.22
CA LEU A 175 4.92 5.69 -7.01
C LEU A 175 5.58 4.62 -6.16
N THR A 176 6.10 5.00 -4.99
CA THR A 176 6.79 4.06 -4.10
C THR A 176 5.83 3.01 -3.56
N HIS A 177 4.65 3.44 -3.11
CA HIS A 177 3.61 2.57 -2.60
C HIS A 177 3.05 1.66 -3.70
N LEU A 178 2.81 2.21 -4.90
CA LEU A 178 2.43 1.41 -6.07
C LEU A 178 3.46 0.32 -6.35
N ALA A 179 4.75 0.67 -6.41
CA ALA A 179 5.82 -0.29 -6.67
C ALA A 179 5.88 -1.41 -5.61
N ILE A 180 5.70 -1.08 -4.33
CA ILE A 180 5.67 -2.09 -3.25
C ILE A 180 4.50 -3.06 -3.45
N ASN A 181 3.30 -2.55 -3.72
CA ASN A 181 2.12 -3.38 -3.89
C ASN A 181 2.18 -4.23 -5.17
N GLU A 182 2.55 -3.62 -6.29
CA GLU A 182 2.66 -4.30 -7.59
C GLU A 182 3.77 -5.36 -7.57
N ALA A 183 4.97 -5.03 -7.07
CA ALA A 183 6.06 -5.99 -6.96
C ALA A 183 5.69 -7.16 -6.04
N GLY A 184 5.04 -6.88 -4.90
CA GLY A 184 4.54 -7.93 -4.01
C GLY A 184 3.46 -8.81 -4.64
N ALA A 185 2.54 -8.21 -5.40
CA ALA A 185 1.49 -8.92 -6.13
C ALA A 185 2.06 -9.82 -7.23
N VAL A 186 2.96 -9.29 -8.07
CA VAL A 186 3.64 -10.02 -9.13
C VAL A 186 4.50 -11.15 -8.57
N ALA A 187 5.22 -10.91 -7.45
CA ALA A 187 5.99 -11.95 -6.77
C ALA A 187 5.09 -13.10 -6.27
N ALA A 188 3.97 -12.78 -5.61
CA ALA A 188 3.01 -13.78 -5.15
C ALA A 188 2.41 -14.60 -6.30
N LEU A 189 1.99 -13.93 -7.39
CA LEU A 189 1.50 -14.59 -8.60
C LEU A 189 2.55 -15.53 -9.20
N THR A 190 3.80 -15.09 -9.26
CA THR A 190 4.92 -15.88 -9.82
C THR A 190 5.22 -17.11 -8.97
N VAL A 191 5.31 -16.95 -7.64
CA VAL A 191 5.56 -18.06 -6.69
C VAL A 191 4.46 -19.12 -6.80
N GLN A 192 3.19 -18.70 -6.81
CA GLN A 192 2.06 -19.64 -6.90
C GLN A 192 1.96 -20.33 -8.26
N ARG A 193 2.25 -19.63 -9.37
CA ARG A 193 2.32 -20.24 -10.71
C ARG A 193 3.38 -21.33 -10.78
N ARG A 194 4.59 -21.07 -10.28
CA ARG A 194 5.68 -22.06 -10.24
C ARG A 194 5.32 -23.29 -9.42
N ARG A 195 4.71 -23.10 -8.24
CA ARG A 195 4.24 -24.20 -7.39
C ARG A 195 3.24 -25.11 -8.10
N ARG A 196 2.26 -24.53 -8.81
CA ARG A 196 1.26 -25.29 -9.59
C ARG A 196 1.91 -26.09 -10.72
N ALA A 197 2.83 -25.48 -11.45
CA ALA A 197 3.57 -26.17 -12.53
C ALA A 197 4.41 -27.34 -12.00
N SER A 198 5.12 -27.16 -10.87
CA SER A 198 5.87 -28.25 -10.23
C SER A 198 4.96 -29.39 -9.78
N ALA A 199 3.80 -29.11 -9.18
CA ALA A 199 2.84 -30.13 -8.76
C ALA A 199 2.31 -30.95 -9.95
N ALA A 200 1.94 -30.28 -11.05
CA ALA A 200 1.51 -30.94 -12.29
C ALA A 200 2.59 -31.86 -12.86
N SER A 201 3.86 -31.42 -12.87
CA SER A 201 4.98 -32.23 -13.34
C SER A 201 5.24 -33.48 -12.48
N THR A 202 5.02 -33.39 -11.17
CA THR A 202 5.17 -34.52 -10.23
C THR A 202 4.05 -35.53 -10.40
N LEU A 203 2.82 -35.07 -10.62
CA LEU A 203 1.70 -35.96 -10.94
C LEU A 203 1.95 -36.70 -12.25
N ALA A 204 2.33 -36.00 -13.32
CA ALA A 204 2.63 -36.61 -14.61
C ALA A 204 3.67 -37.74 -14.51
N ARG A 205 4.76 -37.54 -13.73
CA ARG A 205 5.80 -38.57 -13.49
C ARG A 205 5.35 -39.77 -12.66
N ARG A 206 4.26 -39.68 -11.89
CA ARG A 206 3.76 -40.81 -11.09
C ARG A 206 2.85 -41.76 -11.88
N TYR A 207 2.38 -41.32 -13.04
CA TYR A 207 1.47 -42.08 -13.92
C TYR A 207 2.11 -42.49 -15.25
N THR A 208 3.44 -42.38 -15.34
CA THR A 208 4.30 -42.90 -16.43
C THR A 208 5.25 -43.93 -15.85
#